data_AF-A0A2S2DVK4-F1
#
_entry.id   AF-A0A2S2DVK4-F1
#
_cell.length_a   1.000
_cell.length_b   1.000
_cell.length_c   1.000
_cell.angle_alpha   90.00
_cell.angle_beta   90.00
_cell.angle_gamma   90.00
#
_symmetry.space_group_name_H-M   'P 1'
#
loop_
_entity.id
_entity.type
_entity.pdbx_description
1 polymer ?
#
loop_
_entity_poly.entity_id
_entity_poly.type
_entity_poly.pdbx_seq_one_letter_code
_entity_poly.pdbx_strand_id
1 'polypeptide(L)'
;MSIKLSISLFFIFLLGSQISIAQNSDDLFSQARTAAFDHKQYTLAKQLAKAAILKSPDYLEIRIFLGRIYTWEKQADSARLEFDKIIKLNPQVEDVYIAYSNLEFWNNDTEKALTICNQGMSLFQNSVDLAILKAKFLNDLKKWSEADQVISEVLTKHPNQTEARALATRIRENSATNRIGVNYTFVSFDKQFADPWHLTSFDYSRQTSFGSIIGRINYANRFNGNGVQYEVDAYPRLSNTFMAYISGGYSPNLGVFPQTRAGFSLYANLPKSMEAEAGFRYLQFGDNTWIYTASLGKYVKSFWFNLRTYLTPSSGQVGQSFTLTTRYYVGGTDDFLSLGLSTGLSPDDQRNIVLINASSYKLQSNGLTLAYRRSINSFHIINLKASWTNQEYQRDTRGNSIELGVGYIRRF
;
A
#
# COMPACT_ATOMS: atom_id res chain seq x y z
N MET A 1 81.50 14.67 11.38
CA MET A 1 82.49 14.06 12.28
C MET A 1 81.90 14.17 13.69
N SER A 2 81.07 13.22 14.10
CA SER A 2 81.50 12.17 15.03
C SER A 2 80.69 10.89 14.83
N ILE A 3 81.42 9.77 14.84
CA ILE A 3 81.00 8.41 14.53
C ILE A 3 80.91 7.60 15.83
N LYS A 4 79.84 6.80 15.91
CA LYS A 4 79.61 5.50 16.57
C LYS A 4 80.67 4.93 17.53
N LEU A 5 80.18 4.34 18.64
CA LEU A 5 80.64 3.03 19.12
C LEU A 5 79.53 2.28 19.91
N SER A 6 79.36 1.00 19.58
CA SER A 6 78.45 0.00 20.17
C SER A 6 78.75 -0.34 21.65
N ILE A 7 77.79 -0.98 22.33
CA ILE A 7 77.91 -2.34 22.93
C ILE A 7 76.53 -2.83 23.45
N SER A 8 76.21 -4.08 23.11
CA SER A 8 75.05 -4.89 23.52
C SER A 8 74.89 -5.06 25.04
N LEU A 9 73.65 -5.26 25.51
CA LEU A 9 73.32 -6.36 26.44
C LEU A 9 71.79 -6.61 26.54
N PHE A 10 71.38 -7.80 26.10
CA PHE A 10 70.47 -8.73 26.78
C PHE A 10 69.20 -8.16 27.48
N PHE A 11 68.02 -8.35 26.87
CA PHE A 11 66.77 -8.45 27.62
C PHE A 11 65.86 -9.54 27.05
N ILE A 12 66.08 -10.74 27.58
CA ILE A 12 65.09 -11.73 28.03
C ILE A 12 63.82 -11.85 27.19
N PHE A 13 63.82 -12.90 26.37
CA PHE A 13 62.66 -13.68 25.95
C PHE A 13 61.79 -14.00 27.17
N LEU A 14 60.64 -13.35 27.31
CA LEU A 14 59.55 -13.82 28.16
C LEU A 14 58.50 -14.46 27.25
N LEU A 15 58.58 -15.78 27.20
CA LEU A 15 57.55 -16.67 26.71
C LEU A 15 56.21 -16.28 27.34
N GLY A 16 55.37 -15.59 26.56
CA GLY A 16 53.94 -15.62 26.77
C GLY A 16 53.41 -16.98 26.34
N SER A 17 53.61 -18.00 27.17
CA SER A 17 52.82 -19.23 27.09
C SER A 17 51.38 -18.87 27.45
N GLN A 18 50.61 -18.41 26.47
CA GLN A 18 49.17 -18.56 26.53
C GLN A 18 48.91 -20.06 26.56
N ILE A 19 48.45 -20.53 27.70
CA ILE A 19 47.82 -21.84 27.84
C ILE A 19 46.64 -21.80 26.86
N SER A 20 46.82 -22.38 25.68
CA SER A 20 45.72 -22.73 24.79
C SER A 20 44.91 -23.80 25.52
N ILE A 21 43.96 -23.36 26.36
CA ILE A 21 42.83 -24.21 26.74
C ILE A 21 42.27 -24.70 25.43
N ALA A 22 42.27 -26.01 25.22
CA ALA A 22 41.72 -26.60 24.01
C ALA A 22 40.22 -26.29 23.99
N GLN A 23 39.83 -25.16 23.39
CA GLN A 23 38.44 -24.76 23.27
C GLN A 23 37.71 -25.86 22.49
N ASN A 24 36.62 -26.35 23.05
CA ASN A 24 35.77 -27.34 22.39
C ASN A 24 34.86 -26.61 21.37
N SER A 25 34.13 -27.38 20.56
CA SER A 25 33.25 -26.82 19.52
C SER A 25 32.12 -25.96 20.11
N ASP A 26 31.57 -26.33 21.26
CA ASP A 26 30.52 -25.57 21.95
C ASP A 26 30.99 -24.17 22.39
N ASP A 27 32.18 -24.07 22.99
CA ASP A 27 32.76 -22.80 23.42
C ASP A 27 33.01 -21.86 22.23
N LEU A 28 33.60 -22.40 21.16
CA LEU A 28 33.79 -21.65 19.92
C LEU A 28 32.47 -21.22 19.27
N PHE A 29 31.45 -22.07 19.29
CA PHE A 29 30.13 -21.74 18.75
C PHE A 29 29.43 -20.65 19.58
N SER A 30 29.52 -20.74 20.91
CA SER A 30 29.02 -19.71 21.81
C SER A 30 29.68 -18.35 21.53
N GLN A 31 31.01 -18.31 21.43
CA GLN A 31 31.75 -17.10 21.09
C GLN A 31 31.38 -16.58 19.69
N ALA A 32 31.15 -17.47 18.72
CA ALA A 32 30.70 -17.08 17.38
C ALA A 32 29.32 -16.39 17.42
N ARG A 33 28.40 -16.89 18.24
CA ARG A 33 27.06 -16.29 18.45
C ARG A 33 27.16 -14.92 19.10
N THR A 34 27.94 -14.79 20.18
CA THR A 34 28.20 -13.49 20.84
C THR A 34 28.83 -12.48 19.86
N ALA A 35 29.84 -12.90 19.10
CA ALA A 35 30.47 -12.04 18.10
C ALA A 35 29.46 -11.55 17.04
N ALA A 36 28.55 -12.42 16.56
CA ALA A 36 27.55 -12.05 15.55
C ALA A 36 26.41 -11.17 16.11
N PHE A 37 25.80 -11.58 17.22
CA PHE A 37 24.57 -10.94 17.73
C PHE A 37 24.84 -9.70 18.58
N ASP A 38 25.85 -9.77 19.46
CA ASP A 38 26.09 -8.71 20.44
C ASP A 38 27.03 -7.64 19.89
N HIS A 39 28.02 -8.06 19.08
CA HIS A 39 29.08 -7.18 18.58
C HIS A 39 29.03 -6.92 17.08
N LYS A 40 28.18 -7.63 16.31
CA LYS A 40 28.10 -7.55 14.85
C LYS A 40 29.43 -7.79 14.12
N GLN A 41 30.33 -8.53 14.76
CA GLN A 41 31.65 -8.90 14.24
C GLN A 41 31.54 -10.16 13.37
N TYR A 42 30.86 -10.05 12.22
CA TYR A 42 30.56 -11.19 11.36
C TYR A 42 31.81 -11.92 10.84
N THR A 43 32.91 -11.21 10.57
CA THR A 43 34.18 -11.84 10.18
C THR A 43 34.72 -12.76 11.28
N LEU A 44 34.73 -12.29 12.53
CA LEU A 44 35.18 -13.08 13.67
C LEU A 44 34.22 -14.25 13.92
N ALA A 45 32.91 -14.01 13.88
CA ALA A 45 31.89 -15.04 14.04
C ALA A 45 32.06 -16.17 13.01
N LYS A 46 32.33 -15.85 11.73
CA LYS A 46 32.61 -16.85 10.70
C LYS A 46 33.90 -17.63 10.97
N GLN A 47 34.96 -16.98 11.44
CA GLN A 47 36.22 -17.65 11.79
C GLN A 47 36.02 -18.64 12.94
N LEU A 48 35.35 -18.21 14.01
CA LEU A 48 35.02 -19.03 15.16
C LEU A 48 34.10 -20.21 14.78
N ALA A 49 33.05 -19.95 14.01
CA ALA A 49 32.14 -21.00 13.52
C ALA A 49 32.88 -22.03 12.65
N LYS A 50 33.78 -21.60 11.75
CA LYS A 50 34.60 -22.52 10.95
C LYS A 50 35.55 -23.35 11.82
N ALA A 51 36.18 -22.75 12.83
CA ALA A 51 37.03 -23.46 13.77
C ALA A 51 36.23 -24.51 14.58
N ALA A 52 35.00 -24.17 14.99
CA ALA A 52 34.11 -25.08 15.68
C ALA A 52 33.67 -26.26 14.80
N ILE A 53 33.34 -26.00 13.53
CA ILE A 53 33.00 -27.03 12.53
C ILE A 53 34.16 -28.00 12.30
N LEU A 54 35.41 -27.53 12.30
CA LEU A 54 36.58 -28.42 12.14
C LEU A 54 36.73 -29.42 13.31
N LYS A 55 36.33 -29.01 14.53
CA LYS A 55 36.35 -29.87 15.73
C LYS A 55 35.17 -30.82 15.79
N SER A 56 34.01 -30.40 15.28
CA SER A 56 32.78 -31.21 15.25
C SER A 56 32.07 -31.08 13.90
N PRO A 57 32.52 -31.82 12.86
CA PRO A 57 31.98 -31.71 11.50
C PRO A 57 30.49 -32.01 11.37
N ASP A 58 29.97 -32.86 12.27
CA ASP A 58 28.59 -33.34 12.33
C ASP A 58 27.68 -32.44 13.19
N TYR A 59 28.21 -31.37 13.79
CA TYR A 59 27.40 -30.42 14.55
C TYR A 59 26.72 -29.43 13.60
N LEU A 60 25.61 -29.87 13.02
CA LEU A 60 24.91 -29.19 11.92
C LEU A 60 24.40 -27.80 12.29
N GLU A 61 24.06 -27.54 13.56
CA GLU A 61 23.61 -26.22 14.02
C GLU A 61 24.65 -25.13 13.74
N ILE A 62 25.95 -25.45 13.91
CA ILE A 62 27.03 -24.49 13.63
C ILE A 62 27.09 -24.16 12.14
N ARG A 63 26.86 -25.15 11.27
CA ARG A 63 26.80 -24.94 9.81
C ARG A 63 25.60 -24.10 9.43
N ILE A 64 24.43 -24.33 10.05
CA ILE A 64 23.23 -23.52 9.80
C ILE A 64 23.49 -22.07 10.20
N PHE A 65 24.07 -21.86 11.37
CA PHE A 65 24.46 -20.54 11.84
C PHE A 65 25.44 -19.84 10.89
N LEU A 66 26.46 -20.56 10.41
CA LEU A 66 27.40 -20.02 9.42
C LEU A 66 26.70 -19.63 8.10
N GLY A 67 25.79 -20.47 7.61
CA GLY A 67 24.96 -20.17 6.44
C GLY A 67 24.06 -18.94 6.63
N ARG A 68 23.50 -18.76 7.83
CA ARG A 68 22.72 -17.56 8.19
C ARG A 68 23.57 -16.29 8.22
N ILE A 69 24.80 -16.35 8.76
CA ILE A 69 25.72 -15.20 8.70
C ILE A 69 26.02 -14.83 7.24
N TYR A 70 26.35 -15.82 6.41
CA TYR A 70 26.58 -15.58 4.98
C TYR A 70 25.35 -14.95 4.30
N THR A 71 24.15 -15.38 4.68
CA THR A 71 22.89 -14.80 4.22
C THR A 71 22.77 -13.33 4.61
N TRP A 72 23.03 -12.97 5.87
CA TRP A 72 22.97 -11.58 6.34
C TRP A 72 24.01 -10.66 5.69
N GLU A 73 25.17 -11.20 5.34
CA GLU A 73 26.23 -10.48 4.62
C GLU A 73 26.07 -10.51 3.09
N LYS A 74 24.91 -10.96 2.58
CA LYS A 74 24.60 -11.06 1.13
C LYS A 74 25.57 -11.94 0.34
N GLN A 75 26.18 -12.93 0.98
CA GLN A 75 27.07 -13.92 0.37
C GLN A 75 26.29 -15.20 0.02
N ALA A 76 25.35 -15.08 -0.92
CA ALA A 76 24.39 -16.14 -1.22
C ALA A 76 25.04 -17.48 -1.60
N ASP A 77 26.10 -17.46 -2.41
CA ASP A 77 26.77 -18.70 -2.85
C ASP A 77 27.45 -19.42 -1.70
N SER A 78 28.05 -18.69 -0.75
CA SER A 78 28.64 -19.30 0.45
C SER A 78 27.58 -19.88 1.37
N ALA A 79 26.42 -19.20 1.51
CA ALA A 79 25.30 -19.71 2.30
C ALA A 79 24.71 -20.99 1.67
N ARG A 80 24.49 -21.01 0.35
CA ARG A 80 24.03 -22.19 -0.41
C ARG A 80 24.93 -23.38 -0.17
N LEU A 81 26.25 -23.20 -0.28
CA LEU A 81 27.22 -24.27 -0.05
C LEU A 81 27.14 -24.87 1.36
N GLU A 82 26.93 -24.07 2.41
CA GLU A 82 26.78 -24.61 3.76
C GLU A 82 25.44 -25.33 3.95
N PHE A 83 24.34 -24.79 3.43
CA PHE A 83 23.02 -25.43 3.50
C PHE A 83 22.97 -26.74 2.70
N ASP A 84 23.55 -26.78 1.50
CA ASP A 84 23.66 -27.99 0.68
C ASP A 84 24.47 -29.09 1.38
N LYS A 85 25.53 -28.73 2.13
CA LYS A 85 26.29 -29.70 2.93
C LYS A 85 25.41 -30.31 4.01
N ILE A 86 24.62 -29.51 4.71
CA ILE A 86 23.72 -30.01 5.76
C ILE A 86 22.69 -30.97 5.17
N ILE A 87 22.03 -30.60 4.07
CA ILE A 87 21.02 -31.46 3.42
C ILE A 87 21.63 -32.79 2.95
N LYS A 88 22.87 -32.77 2.45
CA LYS A 88 23.60 -33.99 2.04
C LYS A 88 23.98 -34.89 3.22
N LEU A 89 24.37 -34.29 4.35
CA LEU A 89 24.77 -35.03 5.56
C LEU A 89 23.56 -35.60 6.29
N ASN A 90 22.53 -34.77 6.48
CA ASN A 90 21.30 -35.15 7.16
C ASN A 90 20.12 -34.32 6.61
N PRO A 91 19.26 -34.90 5.76
CA PRO A 91 18.06 -34.23 5.29
C PRO A 91 16.97 -34.09 6.37
N GLN A 92 17.10 -34.75 7.53
CA GLN A 92 16.13 -34.68 8.64
C GLN A 92 16.41 -33.48 9.58
N VAL A 93 16.80 -32.33 9.02
CA VAL A 93 16.99 -31.08 9.78
C VAL A 93 16.06 -30.00 9.23
N GLU A 94 14.95 -29.75 9.93
CA GLU A 94 13.93 -28.79 9.48
C GLU A 94 14.49 -27.37 9.28
N ASP A 95 15.34 -26.93 10.22
CA ASP A 95 15.86 -25.56 10.26
C ASP A 95 16.73 -25.20 9.04
N VAL A 96 17.35 -26.19 8.37
CA VAL A 96 18.09 -25.89 7.12
C VAL A 96 17.13 -25.52 6.00
N TYR A 97 15.96 -26.14 5.87
CA TYR A 97 14.99 -25.80 4.83
C TYR A 97 14.36 -24.43 5.09
N ILE A 98 14.10 -24.10 6.36
CA ILE A 98 13.64 -22.76 6.78
C ILE A 98 14.71 -21.70 6.44
N ALA A 99 15.96 -21.92 6.85
CA ALA A 99 17.05 -20.97 6.61
C ALA A 99 17.36 -20.82 5.11
N TYR A 100 17.39 -21.92 4.37
CA TYR A 100 17.74 -21.92 2.96
C TYR A 100 16.64 -21.32 2.09
N SER A 101 15.37 -21.65 2.34
CA SER A 101 14.26 -21.00 1.62
C SER A 101 14.22 -19.48 1.86
N ASN A 102 14.44 -19.02 3.09
CA ASN A 102 14.56 -17.58 3.39
C ASN A 102 15.75 -16.91 2.69
N LEU A 103 16.90 -17.59 2.59
CA LEU A 103 18.04 -17.10 1.81
C LEU A 103 17.64 -16.79 0.37
N GLU A 104 16.99 -17.75 -0.31
CA GLU A 104 16.63 -17.59 -1.72
C GLU A 104 15.56 -16.49 -1.88
N PHE A 105 14.60 -16.42 -0.95
CA PHE A 105 13.60 -15.36 -0.92
C PHE A 105 14.22 -13.96 -0.78
N TRP A 106 15.17 -13.78 0.14
CA TRP A 106 15.85 -12.49 0.32
C TRP A 106 16.81 -12.12 -0.82
N ASN A 107 17.14 -13.07 -1.69
CA ASN A 107 17.90 -12.84 -2.92
C ASN A 107 17.00 -12.73 -4.16
N ASN A 108 15.70 -12.50 -3.99
CA ASN A 108 14.69 -12.34 -5.05
C ASN A 108 14.47 -13.59 -5.92
N ASP A 109 14.80 -14.78 -5.42
CA ASP A 109 14.49 -16.06 -6.09
C ASP A 109 13.38 -16.79 -5.33
N THR A 110 12.17 -16.23 -5.36
CA THR A 110 11.02 -16.75 -4.63
C THR A 110 10.57 -18.13 -5.14
N GLU A 111 10.75 -18.44 -6.43
CA GLU A 111 10.42 -19.77 -6.98
C GLU A 111 11.37 -20.84 -6.42
N LYS A 112 12.68 -20.54 -6.31
CA LYS A 112 13.62 -21.45 -5.65
C LYS A 112 13.36 -21.55 -4.14
N ALA A 113 13.02 -20.45 -3.48
CA ALA A 113 12.59 -20.46 -2.07
C ALA A 113 11.41 -21.41 -1.84
N LEU A 114 10.38 -21.32 -2.69
CA LEU A 114 9.21 -22.20 -2.66
C LEU A 114 9.59 -23.66 -2.92
N THR A 115 10.53 -23.92 -3.84
CA THR A 115 11.03 -25.26 -4.13
C THR A 115 11.71 -25.89 -2.91
N ILE A 116 12.66 -25.19 -2.29
CA ILE A 116 13.36 -25.64 -1.06
C ILE A 116 12.37 -25.84 0.10
N CYS A 117 11.40 -24.92 0.24
CA CYS A 117 10.37 -25.03 1.27
C CYS A 117 9.50 -26.27 1.08
N ASN A 118 9.05 -26.55 -0.15
CA ASN A 118 8.28 -27.76 -0.46
C ASN A 118 9.11 -29.05 -0.25
N GLN A 119 10.42 -29.03 -0.51
CA GLN A 119 11.30 -30.15 -0.15
C GLN A 119 11.29 -30.39 1.36
N GLY A 120 11.43 -29.35 2.17
CA GLY A 120 11.31 -29.44 3.63
C GLY A 120 9.95 -29.99 4.07
N MET A 121 8.84 -29.49 3.50
CA MET A 121 7.49 -29.95 3.84
C MET A 121 7.25 -31.42 3.48
N SER A 122 7.94 -31.97 2.48
CA SER A 122 7.83 -33.40 2.15
C SER A 122 8.38 -34.31 3.26
N LEU A 123 9.34 -33.81 4.04
CA LEU A 123 9.96 -34.48 5.18
C LEU A 123 9.24 -34.13 6.51
N PHE A 124 8.81 -32.87 6.64
CA PHE A 124 8.19 -32.30 7.85
C PHE A 124 6.74 -31.85 7.58
N GLN A 125 5.86 -32.82 7.34
CA GLN A 125 4.46 -32.55 6.90
C GLN A 125 3.63 -31.73 7.91
N ASN A 126 4.03 -31.71 9.18
CA ASN A 126 3.35 -30.98 10.26
C ASN A 126 4.07 -29.69 10.67
N SER A 127 5.10 -29.25 9.92
CA SER A 127 5.81 -28.01 10.18
C SER A 127 4.91 -26.79 9.95
N VAL A 128 4.62 -26.07 11.04
CA VAL A 128 3.87 -24.80 10.97
C VAL A 128 4.71 -23.72 10.31
N ASP A 129 6.01 -23.64 10.62
CA ASP A 129 6.90 -22.61 10.10
C ASP A 129 7.10 -22.74 8.59
N LEU A 130 7.31 -23.96 8.08
CA LEU A 130 7.39 -24.19 6.63
C LEU A 130 6.06 -23.90 5.93
N ALA A 131 4.91 -24.22 6.54
CA ALA A 131 3.61 -23.88 5.96
C ALA A 131 3.39 -22.36 5.87
N ILE A 132 3.78 -21.60 6.91
CA ILE A 132 3.74 -20.13 6.91
C ILE A 132 4.67 -19.57 5.83
N LEU A 133 5.90 -20.09 5.70
CA LEU A 133 6.84 -19.68 4.65
C LEU A 133 6.30 -19.98 3.25
N LYS A 134 5.70 -21.16 3.04
CA LYS A 134 5.06 -21.50 1.77
C LYS A 134 3.97 -20.50 1.41
N ALA A 135 3.06 -20.18 2.34
CA ALA A 135 2.02 -19.18 2.11
C ALA A 135 2.62 -17.80 1.80
N LYS A 136 3.71 -17.42 2.48
CA LYS A 136 4.44 -16.17 2.23
C LYS A 136 5.05 -16.11 0.82
N PHE A 137 5.68 -17.19 0.38
CA PHE A 137 6.27 -17.26 -0.96
C PHE A 137 5.20 -17.31 -2.06
N LEU A 138 4.11 -18.07 -1.87
CA LEU A 138 2.97 -18.07 -2.78
C LEU A 138 2.34 -16.68 -2.91
N ASN A 139 2.21 -15.94 -1.81
CA ASN A 139 1.72 -14.56 -1.81
C ASN A 139 2.62 -13.62 -2.62
N ASP A 140 3.93 -13.74 -2.47
CA ASP A 140 4.92 -12.94 -3.23
C ASP A 140 4.87 -13.27 -4.73
N LEU A 141 4.69 -14.55 -5.08
CA LEU A 141 4.45 -15.02 -6.45
C LEU A 141 3.05 -14.68 -6.99
N LYS A 142 2.22 -13.95 -6.22
CA LYS A 142 0.82 -13.60 -6.55
C LYS A 142 -0.12 -14.80 -6.76
N LYS A 143 0.27 -15.98 -6.28
CA LYS A 143 -0.56 -17.19 -6.23
C LYS A 143 -1.48 -17.13 -5.02
N TRP A 144 -2.31 -16.08 -4.94
CA TRP A 144 -3.02 -15.72 -3.71
C TRP A 144 -4.05 -16.77 -3.27
N SER A 145 -4.71 -17.45 -4.21
CA SER A 145 -5.65 -18.53 -3.89
C SER A 145 -4.96 -19.70 -3.20
N GLU A 146 -3.80 -20.12 -3.71
CA GLU A 146 -2.99 -21.18 -3.09
C GLU A 146 -2.43 -20.73 -1.74
N ALA A 147 -1.98 -19.47 -1.64
CA ALA A 147 -1.49 -18.89 -0.41
C ALA A 147 -2.58 -18.87 0.69
N ASP A 148 -3.82 -18.49 0.33
CA ASP A 148 -4.94 -18.43 1.27
C ASP A 148 -5.38 -19.82 1.71
N GLN A 149 -5.34 -20.81 0.82
CA GLN A 149 -5.59 -22.20 1.19
C GLN A 149 -4.59 -22.68 2.25
N VAL A 150 -3.29 -22.54 1.97
CA VAL A 150 -2.22 -22.99 2.89
C VAL A 150 -2.32 -22.30 4.25
N ILE A 151 -2.49 -20.97 4.27
CA ILE A 151 -2.53 -20.23 5.54
C ILE A 151 -3.82 -20.49 6.32
N SER A 152 -4.93 -20.76 5.64
CA SER A 152 -6.20 -21.12 6.29
C SER A 152 -6.14 -22.49 6.94
N GLU A 153 -5.44 -23.46 6.33
CA GLU A 153 -5.15 -24.76 6.96
C GLU A 153 -4.33 -24.58 8.24
N VAL A 154 -3.29 -23.73 8.21
CA VAL A 154 -2.50 -23.39 9.42
C VAL A 154 -3.39 -22.80 10.51
N LEU A 155 -4.24 -21.82 10.19
CA LEU A 155 -5.12 -21.17 11.16
C LEU A 155 -6.24 -22.06 11.68
N THR A 156 -6.66 -23.08 10.92
CA THR A 156 -7.64 -24.07 11.38
C THR A 156 -7.05 -24.92 12.52
N LYS A 157 -5.77 -25.29 12.41
CA LYS A 157 -5.06 -26.09 13.43
C LYS A 157 -4.48 -25.23 14.56
N HIS A 158 -4.04 -24.01 14.23
CA HIS A 158 -3.35 -23.09 15.13
C HIS A 158 -4.00 -21.69 15.09
N PRO A 159 -5.23 -21.53 15.60
CA PRO A 159 -6.01 -20.30 15.44
C PRO A 159 -5.37 -19.07 16.11
N ASN A 160 -4.51 -19.27 17.11
CA ASN A 160 -3.85 -18.19 17.85
C ASN A 160 -2.46 -17.84 17.30
N GLN A 161 -2.04 -18.41 16.17
CA GLN A 161 -0.73 -18.13 15.58
C GLN A 161 -0.69 -16.71 14.99
N THR A 162 -0.10 -15.77 15.72
CA THR A 162 -0.12 -14.33 15.39
C THR A 162 0.46 -14.03 14.00
N GLU A 163 1.59 -14.63 13.66
CA GLU A 163 2.22 -14.44 12.34
C GLU A 163 1.32 -14.94 11.21
N ALA A 164 0.73 -16.13 11.36
CA ALA A 164 -0.18 -16.69 10.36
C ALA A 164 -1.42 -15.82 10.17
N ARG A 165 -1.97 -15.25 11.26
CA ARG A 165 -3.12 -14.33 11.18
C ARG A 165 -2.77 -13.07 10.41
N ALA A 166 -1.62 -12.45 10.70
CA ALA A 166 -1.16 -11.26 10.00
C ALA A 166 -0.92 -11.54 8.51
N LEU A 167 -0.32 -12.69 8.18
CA LEU A 167 -0.09 -13.11 6.81
C LEU A 167 -1.40 -13.40 6.06
N ALA A 168 -2.35 -14.09 6.69
CA ALA A 168 -3.66 -14.37 6.10
C ALA A 168 -4.43 -13.09 5.75
N THR A 169 -4.40 -12.10 6.64
CA THR A 169 -4.97 -10.77 6.38
C THR A 169 -4.36 -10.16 5.12
N ARG A 170 -3.03 -10.15 5.02
CA ARG A 170 -2.31 -9.60 3.86
C ARG A 170 -2.59 -10.36 2.56
N ILE A 171 -2.64 -11.69 2.61
CA ILE A 171 -2.96 -12.54 1.45
C ILE A 171 -4.37 -12.21 0.93
N ARG A 172 -5.34 -12.18 1.85
CA ARG A 172 -6.75 -11.91 1.51
C ARG A 172 -6.93 -10.51 0.95
N GLU A 173 -6.26 -9.51 1.52
CA GLU A 173 -6.22 -8.15 0.97
C GLU A 173 -5.65 -8.10 -0.45
N ASN A 174 -4.57 -8.84 -0.72
CA ASN A 174 -3.98 -8.91 -2.06
C ASN A 174 -4.87 -9.65 -3.06
N SER A 175 -5.58 -10.68 -2.61
CA SER A 175 -6.49 -11.50 -3.42
C SER A 175 -7.80 -10.79 -3.77
N ALA A 176 -8.22 -9.83 -2.94
CA ALA A 176 -9.50 -9.15 -3.05
C ALA A 176 -9.51 -8.20 -4.26
N THR A 177 -9.79 -8.78 -5.41
CA THR A 177 -9.84 -8.06 -6.70
C THR A 177 -11.19 -7.40 -6.92
N ASN A 178 -12.23 -7.77 -6.18
CA ASN A 178 -13.57 -7.24 -6.37
C ASN A 178 -13.99 -6.40 -5.17
N ARG A 179 -14.80 -5.38 -5.42
CA ARG A 179 -15.43 -4.56 -4.39
C ARG A 179 -16.85 -4.24 -4.79
N ILE A 180 -17.75 -4.22 -3.81
CA ILE A 180 -19.08 -3.65 -3.94
C ILE A 180 -19.21 -2.53 -2.92
N GLY A 181 -19.62 -1.36 -3.40
CA GLY A 181 -19.83 -0.16 -2.61
C GLY A 181 -21.29 0.29 -2.63
N VAL A 182 -21.76 0.81 -1.50
CA VAL A 182 -22.99 1.60 -1.39
C VAL A 182 -22.64 2.90 -0.70
N ASN A 183 -23.07 4.02 -1.26
CA ASN A 183 -22.92 5.33 -0.65
C ASN A 183 -24.27 6.05 -0.63
N TYR A 184 -24.59 6.69 0.49
CA TYR A 184 -25.74 7.56 0.62
C TYR A 184 -25.28 8.96 1.04
N THR A 185 -25.80 9.98 0.37
CA THR A 185 -25.52 11.39 0.64
C THR A 185 -26.84 12.14 0.82
N PHE A 186 -26.91 12.92 1.90
CA PHE A 186 -27.99 13.84 2.22
C PHE A 186 -27.47 15.27 2.16
N VAL A 187 -28.22 16.18 1.53
CA VAL A 187 -27.88 17.60 1.47
C VAL A 187 -29.06 18.44 1.92
N SER A 188 -28.87 19.28 2.93
CA SER A 188 -29.85 20.28 3.35
C SER A 188 -29.40 21.69 2.99
N PHE A 189 -30.36 22.57 2.71
CA PHE A 189 -30.14 23.97 2.38
C PHE A 189 -30.87 24.87 3.37
N ASP A 190 -30.31 26.02 3.69
CA ASP A 190 -30.98 27.02 4.53
C ASP A 190 -31.94 27.92 3.75
N LYS A 191 -31.60 28.25 2.49
CA LYS A 191 -32.32 29.23 1.67
C LYS A 191 -32.51 28.82 0.22
N GLN A 192 -31.53 28.14 -0.38
CA GLN A 192 -31.50 27.93 -1.83
C GLN A 192 -32.62 27.00 -2.33
N PHE A 193 -32.92 25.95 -1.56
CA PHE A 193 -33.97 24.98 -1.87
C PHE A 193 -34.76 24.66 -0.60
N ALA A 194 -36.06 24.45 -0.74
CA ALA A 194 -36.92 24.05 0.37
C ALA A 194 -36.71 22.58 0.74
N ASP A 195 -36.58 21.72 -0.28
CA ASP A 195 -36.43 20.28 -0.08
C ASP A 195 -34.95 19.86 -0.05
N PRO A 196 -34.57 18.95 0.86
CA PRO A 196 -33.25 18.37 0.88
C PRO A 196 -33.03 17.47 -0.34
N TRP A 197 -31.76 17.25 -0.70
CA TRP A 197 -31.40 16.32 -1.75
C TRP A 197 -30.90 15.01 -1.18
N HIS A 198 -31.24 13.93 -1.88
CA HIS A 198 -30.87 12.57 -1.52
C HIS A 198 -30.18 11.93 -2.71
N LEU A 199 -29.01 11.35 -2.50
CA LEU A 199 -28.25 10.65 -3.53
C LEU A 199 -27.81 9.29 -2.98
N THR A 200 -28.06 8.23 -3.74
CA THR A 200 -27.56 6.89 -3.45
C THR A 200 -26.74 6.40 -4.63
N SER A 201 -25.56 5.86 -4.38
CA SER A 201 -24.70 5.24 -5.37
C SER A 201 -24.46 3.78 -5.02
N PHE A 202 -24.62 2.90 -6.00
CA PHE A 202 -24.18 1.52 -5.94
C PHE A 202 -23.02 1.36 -6.93
N ASP A 203 -21.88 0.83 -6.48
CA ASP A 203 -20.73 0.59 -7.33
C ASP A 203 -20.21 -0.84 -7.22
N TYR A 204 -19.74 -1.35 -8.34
CA TYR A 204 -18.93 -2.56 -8.42
C TYR A 204 -17.58 -2.19 -9.02
N SER A 205 -16.50 -2.52 -8.31
CA SER A 205 -15.14 -2.31 -8.78
C SER A 205 -14.39 -3.62 -8.93
N ARG A 206 -13.63 -3.76 -10.00
CA ARG A 206 -12.71 -4.86 -10.21
C ARG A 206 -11.30 -4.35 -10.51
N GLN A 207 -10.33 -4.84 -9.75
CA GLN A 207 -8.91 -4.68 -10.04
C GLN A 207 -8.51 -5.65 -11.15
N THR A 208 -8.05 -5.12 -12.27
CA THR A 208 -7.55 -5.88 -13.42
C THR A 208 -6.03 -5.72 -13.55
N SER A 209 -5.43 -6.42 -14.53
CA SER A 209 -4.00 -6.33 -14.83
C SER A 209 -3.58 -4.94 -15.29
N PHE A 210 -4.45 -4.20 -15.98
CA PHE A 210 -4.14 -2.86 -16.47
C PHE A 210 -4.64 -1.75 -15.55
N GLY A 211 -5.42 -2.03 -14.51
CA GLY A 211 -5.98 -0.99 -13.63
C GLY A 211 -7.32 -1.37 -13.02
N SER A 212 -7.92 -0.49 -12.22
CA SER A 212 -9.28 -0.72 -11.71
C SER A 212 -10.33 -0.26 -12.74
N ILE A 213 -11.42 -1.02 -12.83
CA ILE A 213 -12.64 -0.64 -13.56
C ILE A 213 -13.77 -0.57 -12.54
N ILE A 214 -14.64 0.43 -12.65
CA ILE A 214 -15.75 0.67 -11.73
C ILE A 214 -17.00 0.92 -12.56
N GLY A 215 -18.04 0.11 -12.35
CA GLY A 215 -19.39 0.43 -12.80
C GLY A 215 -20.16 1.05 -11.64
N ARG A 216 -20.87 2.16 -11.87
CA ARG A 216 -21.66 2.84 -10.85
C ARG A 216 -23.06 3.15 -11.36
N ILE A 217 -24.05 2.93 -10.50
CA ILE A 217 -25.43 3.35 -10.68
C ILE A 217 -25.73 4.37 -9.59
N ASN A 218 -26.13 5.57 -9.98
CA ASN A 218 -26.56 6.62 -9.07
C ASN A 218 -28.06 6.84 -9.18
N TYR A 219 -28.72 6.99 -8.05
CA TYR A 219 -30.09 7.46 -7.95
C TYR A 219 -30.10 8.76 -7.15
N ALA A 220 -30.75 9.79 -7.67
CA ALA A 220 -30.92 11.05 -6.97
C ALA A 220 -32.40 11.44 -6.89
N ASN A 221 -32.80 11.95 -5.73
CA ASN A 221 -33.97 12.81 -5.57
C ASN A 221 -33.46 14.24 -5.30
N ARG A 222 -33.71 15.14 -6.24
CA ARG A 222 -33.38 16.57 -6.14
C ARG A 222 -34.28 17.39 -7.06
N PHE A 223 -34.48 18.66 -6.74
CA PHE A 223 -35.39 19.56 -7.48
C PHE A 223 -36.83 19.03 -7.60
N ASN A 224 -37.31 18.30 -6.59
CA ASN A 224 -38.60 17.61 -6.64
C ASN A 224 -38.73 16.61 -7.82
N GLY A 225 -37.60 16.12 -8.32
CA GLY A 225 -37.50 15.14 -9.40
C GLY A 225 -36.62 13.96 -8.99
N ASN A 226 -36.85 12.82 -9.64
CA ASN A 226 -36.04 11.61 -9.48
C ASN A 226 -35.26 11.34 -10.77
N GLY A 227 -34.06 10.79 -10.63
CA GLY A 227 -33.26 10.42 -11.79
C GLY A 227 -32.27 9.30 -11.49
N VAL A 228 -31.87 8.61 -12.54
CA VAL A 228 -30.84 7.57 -12.51
C VAL A 228 -29.69 7.93 -13.45
N GLN A 229 -28.45 7.68 -13.03
CA GLN A 229 -27.26 7.83 -13.87
C GLN A 229 -26.42 6.56 -13.82
N TYR A 230 -25.93 6.15 -14.98
CA TYR A 230 -25.00 5.04 -15.15
C TYR A 230 -23.62 5.61 -15.47
N GLU A 231 -22.58 5.11 -14.80
CA GLU A 231 -21.20 5.50 -15.05
C GLU A 231 -20.29 4.28 -15.16
N VAL A 232 -19.25 4.43 -15.97
CA VAL A 232 -18.08 3.55 -15.99
C VAL A 232 -16.84 4.41 -15.82
N ASP A 233 -16.07 4.14 -14.78
CA ASP A 233 -14.76 4.72 -14.53
C ASP A 233 -13.67 3.65 -14.74
N ALA A 234 -12.53 4.03 -15.29
CA ALA A 234 -11.35 3.18 -15.42
C ALA A 234 -10.08 3.94 -15.04
N TYR A 235 -9.17 3.26 -14.34
CA TYR A 235 -7.89 3.81 -13.91
C TYR A 235 -6.71 3.02 -14.49
N PRO A 236 -6.49 3.05 -15.82
CA PRO A 236 -5.44 2.28 -16.44
C PRO A 236 -4.05 2.79 -16.02
N ARG A 237 -3.18 1.88 -15.59
CA ARG A 237 -1.75 2.11 -15.39
C ARG A 237 -1.05 2.02 -16.75
N LEU A 238 -0.58 3.15 -17.24
CA LEU A 238 0.09 3.26 -18.54
C LEU A 238 1.59 2.95 -18.42
N SER A 239 2.20 3.29 -17.27
CA SER A 239 3.58 2.95 -16.92
C SER A 239 3.78 2.98 -15.41
N ASN A 240 5.02 2.82 -14.93
CA ASN A 240 5.35 3.04 -13.52
C ASN A 240 5.14 4.51 -13.08
N THR A 241 5.21 5.44 -14.03
CA THR A 241 5.05 6.88 -13.80
C THR A 241 3.62 7.32 -14.04
N PHE A 242 2.98 6.83 -15.10
CA PHE A 242 1.72 7.38 -15.58
C PHE A 242 0.53 6.45 -15.32
N MET A 243 -0.56 7.04 -14.85
CA MET A 243 -1.88 6.42 -14.73
C MET A 243 -2.90 7.35 -15.37
N ALA A 244 -3.89 6.82 -16.08
CA ALA A 244 -5.00 7.62 -16.57
C ALA A 244 -6.23 7.45 -15.66
N TYR A 245 -7.12 8.41 -15.72
CA TYR A 245 -8.53 8.28 -15.35
C TYR A 245 -9.33 8.46 -16.63
N ILE A 246 -10.26 7.54 -16.89
CA ILE A 246 -11.18 7.59 -18.02
C ILE A 246 -12.57 7.36 -17.45
N SER A 247 -13.53 8.20 -17.82
CA SER A 247 -14.90 8.10 -17.34
C SER A 247 -15.89 8.37 -18.46
N GLY A 248 -16.98 7.62 -18.44
CA GLY A 248 -18.16 7.83 -19.27
C GLY A 248 -19.41 7.63 -18.44
N GLY A 249 -20.44 8.41 -18.69
CA GLY A 249 -21.72 8.23 -18.03
C GLY A 249 -22.90 8.82 -18.79
N TYR A 250 -24.07 8.31 -18.48
CA TYR A 250 -25.32 8.64 -19.16
C TYR A 250 -26.50 8.68 -18.19
N SER A 251 -27.44 9.58 -18.45
CA SER A 251 -28.73 9.66 -17.75
C SER A 251 -29.86 9.98 -18.73
N PRO A 252 -31.00 9.27 -18.66
CA PRO A 252 -32.20 9.65 -19.39
C PRO A 252 -32.98 10.81 -18.71
N ASN A 253 -32.67 11.12 -17.44
CA ASN A 253 -33.40 12.11 -16.64
C ASN A 253 -32.65 13.44 -16.62
N LEU A 254 -32.88 14.26 -17.65
CA LEU A 254 -32.34 15.61 -17.74
C LEU A 254 -32.85 16.48 -16.58
N GLY A 255 -31.98 17.31 -16.01
CA GLY A 255 -32.26 18.15 -14.84
C GLY A 255 -31.87 17.52 -13.51
N VAL A 256 -31.90 16.18 -13.41
CA VAL A 256 -31.39 15.45 -12.24
C VAL A 256 -29.95 14.99 -12.44
N PHE A 257 -29.52 14.68 -13.66
CA PHE A 257 -28.12 14.36 -13.97
C PHE A 257 -27.76 14.92 -15.36
N PRO A 258 -26.46 15.09 -15.68
CA PRO A 258 -26.06 15.37 -17.06
C PRO A 258 -26.51 14.21 -17.94
N GLN A 259 -27.05 14.52 -19.12
CA GLN A 259 -27.45 13.53 -20.11
C GLN A 259 -26.25 12.66 -20.50
N THR A 260 -25.13 13.32 -20.78
CA THR A 260 -23.85 12.66 -21.07
C THR A 260 -22.76 13.28 -20.21
N ARG A 261 -21.87 12.45 -19.68
CA ARG A 261 -20.63 12.88 -19.05
C ARG A 261 -19.46 12.07 -19.57
N ALA A 262 -18.32 12.73 -19.72
CA ALA A 262 -17.06 12.08 -20.01
C ALA A 262 -15.93 12.73 -19.20
N GLY A 263 -14.87 11.99 -18.93
CA GLY A 263 -13.73 12.50 -18.19
C GLY A 263 -12.45 11.82 -18.62
N PHE A 264 -11.38 12.60 -18.66
CA PHE A 264 -10.03 12.10 -18.83
C PHE A 264 -9.09 12.86 -17.89
N SER A 265 -8.21 12.17 -17.16
CA SER A 265 -7.06 12.80 -16.51
C SER A 265 -5.82 11.92 -16.70
N LEU A 266 -4.66 12.54 -16.83
CA LEU A 266 -3.37 11.88 -16.76
C LEU A 266 -2.71 12.24 -15.42
N TYR A 267 -2.45 11.22 -14.60
CA TYR A 267 -1.70 11.31 -13.36
C TYR A 267 -0.25 10.91 -13.60
N ALA A 268 0.67 11.62 -12.96
CA ALA A 268 2.09 11.34 -12.96
C ALA A 268 2.59 11.18 -11.52
N ASN A 269 3.18 10.03 -11.21
CA ASN A 269 3.95 9.80 -9.99
C ASN A 269 5.35 10.40 -10.19
N LEU A 270 5.66 11.46 -9.46
CA LEU A 270 6.90 12.21 -9.59
C LEU A 270 7.89 11.86 -8.46
N PRO A 271 9.20 12.08 -8.67
CA PRO A 271 10.19 11.92 -7.61
C PRO A 271 9.87 12.76 -6.36
N LYS A 272 10.50 12.41 -5.23
CA LYS A 272 10.32 13.11 -3.94
C LYS A 272 8.88 13.04 -3.41
N SER A 273 8.20 11.93 -3.69
CA SER A 273 6.83 11.63 -3.22
C SER A 273 5.83 12.71 -3.64
N MET A 274 5.96 13.19 -4.87
CA MET A 274 5.06 14.15 -5.48
C MET A 274 4.19 13.47 -6.52
N GLU A 275 3.04 14.05 -6.79
CA GLU A 275 2.16 13.64 -7.88
C GLU A 275 1.61 14.87 -8.59
N ALA A 276 1.32 14.72 -9.87
CA ALA A 276 0.67 15.75 -10.66
C ALA A 276 -0.45 15.15 -11.50
N GLU A 277 -1.44 15.98 -11.81
CA GLU A 277 -2.55 15.62 -12.68
C GLU A 277 -2.81 16.75 -13.66
N ALA A 278 -3.16 16.40 -14.89
CA ALA A 278 -3.85 17.30 -15.82
C ALA A 278 -4.96 16.52 -16.55
N GLY A 279 -6.09 17.16 -16.80
CA GLY A 279 -7.21 16.49 -17.43
C GLY A 279 -8.35 17.42 -17.82
N PHE A 280 -9.46 16.80 -18.22
CA PHE A 280 -10.71 17.47 -18.48
C PHE A 280 -11.92 16.62 -18.05
N ARG A 281 -13.06 17.30 -17.92
CA ARG A 281 -14.40 16.73 -17.79
C ARG A 281 -15.29 17.37 -18.85
N TYR A 282 -16.23 16.61 -19.34
CA TYR A 282 -17.25 17.03 -20.27
C TYR A 282 -18.61 16.69 -19.65
N LEU A 283 -19.52 17.67 -19.63
CA LEU A 283 -20.88 17.52 -19.14
C LEU A 283 -21.85 18.08 -20.17
N GLN A 284 -22.91 17.34 -20.46
CA GLN A 284 -24.00 17.77 -21.35
C GLN A 284 -25.31 17.81 -20.58
N PHE A 285 -25.89 19.01 -20.43
CA PHE A 285 -27.25 19.20 -19.91
C PHE A 285 -28.17 19.61 -21.06
N GLY A 286 -28.20 20.91 -21.37
CA GLY A 286 -28.68 21.43 -22.65
C GLY A 286 -27.47 21.82 -23.51
N ASP A 287 -26.59 22.64 -22.95
CA ASP A 287 -25.32 23.03 -23.56
C ASP A 287 -24.16 22.12 -23.13
N ASN A 288 -23.13 22.12 -23.97
CA ASN A 288 -21.89 21.38 -23.75
C ASN A 288 -20.96 22.18 -22.84
N THR A 289 -20.53 21.57 -21.74
CA THR A 289 -19.64 22.18 -20.76
C THR A 289 -18.32 21.43 -20.70
N TRP A 290 -17.23 22.09 -21.11
CA TRP A 290 -15.87 21.59 -20.97
C TRP A 290 -15.22 22.18 -19.72
N ILE A 291 -14.57 21.34 -18.94
CA ILE A 291 -13.96 21.72 -17.68
C ILE A 291 -12.56 21.13 -17.64
N TYR A 292 -11.54 21.97 -17.46
CA TYR A 292 -10.15 21.53 -17.39
C TYR A 292 -9.71 21.43 -15.93
N THR A 293 -8.86 20.46 -15.62
CA THR A 293 -8.35 20.26 -14.26
C THR A 293 -6.85 20.10 -14.24
N ALA A 294 -6.26 20.59 -13.15
CA ALA A 294 -4.89 20.30 -12.80
C ALA A 294 -4.79 20.10 -11.29
N SER A 295 -3.91 19.20 -10.84
CA SER A 295 -3.61 19.06 -9.42
C SER A 295 -2.14 18.77 -9.16
N LEU A 296 -1.68 19.16 -7.97
CA LEU A 296 -0.37 18.85 -7.43
C LEU A 296 -0.54 18.25 -6.04
N GLY A 297 0.04 17.07 -5.86
CA GLY A 297 0.03 16.34 -4.59
C GLY A 297 1.42 16.11 -4.04
N LYS A 298 1.51 15.97 -2.72
CA LYS A 298 2.76 15.65 -2.02
C LYS A 298 2.49 14.83 -0.77
N TYR A 299 3.27 13.77 -0.60
CA TYR A 299 3.30 12.99 0.64
C TYR A 299 4.41 13.48 1.55
N VAL A 300 4.08 13.73 2.82
CA VAL A 300 5.01 14.11 3.88
C VAL A 300 4.71 13.28 5.11
N LYS A 301 5.57 12.29 5.41
CA LYS A 301 5.30 11.28 6.44
C LYS A 301 3.93 10.62 6.19
N SER A 302 3.08 10.54 7.22
CA SER A 302 1.71 10.00 7.11
C SER A 302 0.69 11.00 6.55
N PHE A 303 1.12 12.15 6.03
CA PHE A 303 0.22 13.12 5.41
C PHE A 303 0.31 13.08 3.89
N TRP A 304 -0.83 13.29 3.25
CA TRP A 304 -0.92 13.64 1.84
C TRP A 304 -1.61 14.99 1.70
N PHE A 305 -1.01 15.88 0.92
CA PHE A 305 -1.57 17.18 0.59
C PHE A 305 -1.82 17.22 -0.91
N ASN A 306 -2.97 17.75 -1.33
CA ASN A 306 -3.31 17.91 -2.74
C ASN A 306 -4.00 19.26 -2.95
N LEU A 307 -3.45 20.04 -3.88
CA LEU A 307 -4.07 21.26 -4.38
C LEU A 307 -4.60 20.99 -5.79
N ARG A 308 -5.90 21.13 -5.99
CA ARG A 308 -6.57 20.93 -7.27
C ARG A 308 -7.27 22.21 -7.71
N THR A 309 -7.30 22.44 -9.02
CA THR A 309 -8.13 23.47 -9.65
C THR A 309 -9.02 22.90 -10.74
N TYR A 310 -10.16 23.57 -10.97
CA TYR A 310 -10.99 23.39 -12.14
C TYR A 310 -11.19 24.73 -12.86
N LEU A 311 -11.08 24.71 -14.18
CA LEU A 311 -11.27 25.85 -15.06
C LEU A 311 -12.41 25.54 -16.03
N THR A 312 -13.47 26.33 -16.00
CA THR A 312 -14.67 26.13 -16.82
C THR A 312 -14.88 27.35 -17.72
N PRO A 313 -14.44 27.30 -18.99
CA PRO A 313 -14.68 28.38 -19.93
C PRO A 313 -16.18 28.55 -20.25
N SER A 314 -16.67 29.79 -20.25
CA SER A 314 -18.05 30.15 -20.60
C SER A 314 -18.09 31.55 -21.22
N SER A 315 -18.47 31.67 -22.50
CA SER A 315 -18.72 32.92 -23.26
C SER A 315 -18.14 34.22 -22.68
N GLY A 316 -16.80 34.36 -22.71
CA GLY A 316 -16.07 35.56 -22.29
C GLY A 316 -15.53 35.57 -20.87
N GLN A 317 -15.81 34.54 -20.06
CA GLN A 317 -15.27 34.36 -18.71
C GLN A 317 -14.78 32.93 -18.48
N VAL A 318 -13.97 32.73 -17.43
CA VAL A 318 -13.54 31.41 -16.98
C VAL A 318 -13.93 31.25 -15.51
N GLY A 319 -14.88 30.34 -15.27
CA GLY A 319 -15.19 29.84 -13.94
C GLY A 319 -13.98 29.13 -13.36
N GLN A 320 -13.70 29.32 -12.07
CA GLN A 320 -12.53 28.75 -11.41
C GLN A 320 -12.92 28.24 -10.04
N SER A 321 -12.43 27.05 -9.70
CA SER A 321 -12.45 26.56 -8.32
C SER A 321 -11.10 26.02 -7.91
N PHE A 322 -10.86 26.03 -6.60
CA PHE A 322 -9.66 25.52 -5.97
C PHE A 322 -10.06 24.67 -4.78
N THR A 323 -9.40 23.53 -4.61
CA THR A 323 -9.58 22.66 -3.46
C THR A 323 -8.23 22.27 -2.90
N LEU A 324 -8.01 22.55 -1.62
CA LEU A 324 -6.88 22.03 -0.85
C LEU A 324 -7.40 20.88 0.00
N THR A 325 -6.91 19.67 -0.25
CA THR A 325 -7.22 18.49 0.55
C THR A 325 -5.98 18.03 1.28
N THR A 326 -6.12 17.71 2.56
CA THR A 326 -5.13 16.95 3.32
C THR A 326 -5.75 15.66 3.86
N ARG A 327 -4.97 14.58 3.84
CA ARG A 327 -5.29 13.30 4.46
C ARG A 327 -4.19 12.93 5.45
N TYR A 328 -4.59 12.49 6.63
CA TYR A 328 -3.71 11.88 7.62
C TYR A 328 -4.00 10.38 7.71
N TYR A 329 -3.04 9.56 7.31
CA TYR A 329 -3.14 8.10 7.33
C TYR A 329 -2.78 7.56 8.72
N VAL A 330 -3.70 6.82 9.33
CA VAL A 330 -3.54 6.26 10.68
C VAL A 330 -3.13 4.78 10.67
N GLY A 331 -3.29 4.10 9.54
CA GLY A 331 -3.00 2.67 9.39
C GLY A 331 -2.58 2.35 7.96
N GLY A 332 -3.53 1.96 7.12
CA GLY A 332 -3.31 1.71 5.70
C GLY A 332 -3.88 2.78 4.77
N THR A 333 -3.88 2.48 3.47
CA THR A 333 -4.45 3.34 2.41
C THR A 333 -5.95 3.58 2.58
N ASP A 334 -6.65 2.68 3.27
CA ASP A 334 -8.08 2.77 3.60
C ASP A 334 -8.34 3.28 5.03
N ASP A 335 -7.34 3.81 5.74
CA ASP A 335 -7.50 4.31 7.10
C ASP A 335 -6.97 5.74 7.20
N PHE A 336 -7.86 6.72 7.03
CA PHE A 336 -7.47 8.12 7.09
C PHE A 336 -8.56 9.06 7.59
N LEU A 337 -8.10 10.19 8.13
CA LEU A 337 -8.89 11.40 8.34
C LEU A 337 -8.56 12.38 7.22
N SER A 338 -9.57 13.06 6.68
CA SER A 338 -9.41 14.03 5.60
C SER A 338 -10.02 15.37 5.98
N LEU A 339 -9.31 16.44 5.66
CA LEU A 339 -9.79 17.81 5.70
C LEU A 339 -9.69 18.41 4.30
N GLY A 340 -10.76 19.01 3.82
CA GLY A 340 -10.83 19.71 2.55
C GLY A 340 -11.28 21.15 2.73
N LEU A 341 -10.58 22.09 2.10
CA LEU A 341 -10.96 23.48 1.98
C LEU A 341 -11.19 23.78 0.51
N SER A 342 -12.35 24.36 0.16
CA SER A 342 -12.69 24.65 -1.24
C SER A 342 -13.15 26.08 -1.42
N THR A 343 -12.85 26.64 -2.59
CA THR A 343 -13.43 27.91 -3.05
C THR A 343 -13.81 27.83 -4.52
N GLY A 344 -14.88 28.51 -4.91
CA GLY A 344 -15.48 28.43 -6.24
C GLY A 344 -16.31 27.16 -6.48
N LEU A 345 -17.00 27.12 -7.61
CA LEU A 345 -17.87 26.00 -7.98
C LEU A 345 -17.04 24.85 -8.58
N SER A 346 -16.89 23.76 -7.81
CA SER A 346 -16.22 22.54 -8.29
C SER A 346 -17.21 21.64 -9.02
N PRO A 347 -16.87 21.13 -10.22
CA PRO A 347 -17.71 20.15 -10.95
C PRO A 347 -17.72 18.75 -10.33
N ASP A 348 -16.76 18.42 -9.47
CA ASP A 348 -16.77 17.16 -8.71
C ASP A 348 -17.84 17.16 -7.63
N ASP A 349 -18.26 18.34 -7.19
CA ASP A 349 -19.41 18.47 -6.30
C ASP A 349 -20.68 18.39 -7.15
N GLN A 350 -21.36 17.24 -7.07
CA GLN A 350 -22.57 16.98 -7.83
C GLN A 350 -23.68 18.01 -7.57
N ARG A 351 -23.59 18.82 -6.50
CA ARG A 351 -24.54 19.90 -6.24
C ARG A 351 -24.35 21.09 -7.17
N ASN A 352 -23.11 21.40 -7.51
CA ASN A 352 -22.75 22.61 -8.27
C ASN A 352 -23.01 22.47 -9.77
N ILE A 353 -23.14 21.23 -10.23
CA ILE A 353 -23.39 20.86 -11.62
C ILE A 353 -24.47 21.72 -12.31
N VAL A 354 -25.48 22.18 -11.57
CA VAL A 354 -26.63 22.92 -12.13
C VAL A 354 -26.44 24.43 -12.10
N LEU A 355 -25.44 24.91 -11.35
CA LEU A 355 -25.01 26.31 -11.33
C LEU A 355 -23.89 26.57 -12.33
N ILE A 356 -23.19 25.51 -12.74
CA ILE A 356 -22.20 25.58 -13.81
C ILE A 356 -22.94 25.96 -15.10
N ASN A 357 -22.66 27.16 -15.62
CA ASN A 357 -23.30 27.80 -16.77
C ASN A 357 -24.74 28.34 -16.56
N ALA A 358 -25.25 28.38 -15.33
CA ALA A 358 -26.59 28.95 -15.06
C ALA A 358 -26.65 30.48 -15.22
N SER A 359 -25.51 31.18 -15.21
CA SER A 359 -25.46 32.62 -15.43
C SER A 359 -24.11 33.06 -16.00
N SER A 360 -24.10 34.24 -16.64
CA SER A 360 -22.87 34.95 -17.04
C SER A 360 -22.11 35.58 -15.87
N TYR A 361 -22.60 35.39 -14.64
CA TYR A 361 -22.03 35.89 -13.41
C TYR A 361 -21.24 34.79 -12.68
N LYS A 362 -20.02 35.12 -12.24
CA LYS A 362 -19.15 34.20 -11.51
C LYS A 362 -19.58 34.09 -10.04
N LEU A 363 -20.43 33.11 -9.76
CA LEU A 363 -20.86 32.78 -8.41
C LEU A 363 -19.69 32.33 -7.52
N GLN A 364 -19.65 32.84 -6.29
CA GLN A 364 -18.64 32.49 -5.29
C GLN A 364 -19.12 31.41 -4.33
N SER A 365 -18.23 30.51 -3.94
CA SER A 365 -18.52 29.48 -2.95
C SER A 365 -17.30 29.26 -2.07
N ASN A 366 -17.50 28.96 -0.80
CA ASN A 366 -16.46 28.52 0.11
C ASN A 366 -16.96 27.29 0.88
N GLY A 367 -16.10 26.30 1.07
CA GLY A 367 -16.49 25.05 1.69
C GLY A 367 -15.43 24.46 2.58
N LEU A 368 -15.91 23.70 3.55
CA LEU A 368 -15.15 22.87 4.47
C LEU A 368 -15.68 21.45 4.36
N THR A 369 -14.78 20.46 4.23
CA THR A 369 -15.13 19.04 4.20
C THR A 369 -14.30 18.28 5.20
N LEU A 370 -14.95 17.47 6.01
CA LEU A 370 -14.34 16.46 6.87
C LEU A 370 -14.74 15.08 6.34
N ALA A 371 -13.78 14.17 6.25
CA ALA A 371 -14.08 12.78 5.93
C ALA A 371 -13.27 11.82 6.79
N TYR A 372 -13.86 10.68 7.09
CA TYR A 372 -13.23 9.58 7.81
C TYR A 372 -13.42 8.30 7.02
N ARG A 373 -12.34 7.56 6.80
CA ARG A 373 -12.36 6.25 6.15
C ARG A 373 -11.63 5.26 7.03
N ARG A 374 -12.25 4.10 7.23
CA ARG A 374 -11.72 3.05 8.11
C ARG A 374 -12.00 1.66 7.54
N SER A 375 -10.95 0.84 7.51
CA SER A 375 -11.06 -0.59 7.25
C SER A 375 -11.41 -1.36 8.54
N ILE A 376 -12.27 -2.38 8.41
CA ILE A 376 -12.69 -3.30 9.47
C ILE A 376 -12.45 -4.72 8.96
N ASN A 377 -11.61 -5.47 9.67
CA ASN A 377 -11.23 -6.85 9.34
C ASN A 377 -10.76 -7.03 7.89
N SER A 378 -10.15 -5.99 7.32
CA SER A 378 -9.66 -5.91 5.93
C SER A 378 -10.68 -6.06 4.82
N PHE A 379 -11.86 -6.66 5.06
CA PHE A 379 -12.89 -6.86 4.03
C PHE A 379 -13.90 -5.72 3.95
N HIS A 380 -14.13 -5.04 5.06
CA HIS A 380 -15.17 -4.03 5.18
C HIS A 380 -14.51 -2.66 5.30
N ILE A 381 -15.10 -1.66 4.66
CA ILE A 381 -14.63 -0.27 4.73
C ILE A 381 -15.84 0.61 4.97
N ILE A 382 -15.74 1.50 5.95
CA ILE A 382 -16.75 2.52 6.22
C ILE A 382 -16.18 3.88 5.85
N ASN A 383 -17.01 4.69 5.18
CA ASN A 383 -16.72 6.07 4.83
C ASN A 383 -17.76 6.96 5.50
N LEU A 384 -17.32 8.02 6.18
CA LEU A 384 -18.17 9.08 6.69
C LEU A 384 -17.69 10.40 6.10
N LYS A 385 -18.62 11.27 5.69
CA LYS A 385 -18.32 12.59 5.15
C LYS A 385 -19.28 13.61 5.75
N ALA A 386 -18.76 14.77 6.12
CA ALA A 386 -19.55 15.94 6.45
C ALA A 386 -18.94 17.15 5.74
N SER A 387 -19.76 17.91 5.02
CA SER A 387 -19.33 19.14 4.37
C SER A 387 -20.27 20.28 4.70
N TRP A 388 -19.69 21.46 4.87
CA TRP A 388 -20.41 22.72 4.93
C TRP A 388 -19.98 23.59 3.75
N THR A 389 -20.94 24.28 3.14
CA THR A 389 -20.67 25.16 2.00
C THR A 389 -21.49 26.44 2.14
N ASN A 390 -20.82 27.59 2.07
CA ASN A 390 -21.46 28.88 1.91
C ASN A 390 -21.33 29.32 0.46
N GLN A 391 -22.46 29.47 -0.23
CA GLN A 391 -22.50 29.62 -1.67
C GLN A 391 -23.43 30.74 -2.09
N GLU A 392 -22.95 31.52 -3.04
CA GLU A 392 -23.75 32.43 -3.84
C GLU A 392 -24.49 31.63 -4.91
N TYR A 393 -25.81 31.69 -4.90
CA TYR A 393 -26.67 30.96 -5.85
C TYR A 393 -27.45 31.90 -6.78
N GLN A 394 -27.51 33.18 -6.41
CA GLN A 394 -27.96 34.30 -7.22
C GLN A 394 -27.04 35.48 -6.91
N ARG A 395 -26.93 36.44 -7.82
CA ARG A 395 -26.08 37.62 -7.65
C ARG A 395 -26.36 38.29 -6.29
N ASP A 396 -25.30 38.50 -5.52
CA ASP A 396 -25.29 39.12 -4.19
C ASP A 396 -26.15 38.38 -3.14
N THR A 397 -26.55 37.13 -3.40
CA THR A 397 -27.41 36.33 -2.53
C THR A 397 -26.76 35.00 -2.16
N ARG A 398 -26.55 34.79 -0.85
CA ARG A 398 -25.84 33.61 -0.32
C ARG A 398 -26.71 32.75 0.60
N GLY A 399 -26.43 31.45 0.56
CA GLY A 399 -27.00 30.42 1.42
C GLY A 399 -25.94 29.42 1.87
N ASN A 400 -26.28 28.67 2.91
CA ASN A 400 -25.49 27.58 3.45
C ASN A 400 -26.13 26.25 3.06
N SER A 401 -25.28 25.26 2.81
CA SER A 401 -25.68 23.86 2.73
C SER A 401 -24.82 22.99 3.62
N ILE A 402 -25.43 21.92 4.12
CA ILE A 402 -24.78 20.87 4.88
C ILE A 402 -24.96 19.57 4.11
N GLU A 403 -23.87 18.86 3.87
CA GLU A 403 -23.85 17.56 3.22
C GLU A 403 -23.35 16.52 4.22
N LEU A 404 -24.10 15.43 4.37
CA LEU A 404 -23.73 14.27 5.19
C LEU A 404 -23.71 13.03 4.31
N GLY A 405 -22.60 12.29 4.35
CA GLY A 405 -22.40 11.08 3.56
C GLY A 405 -22.01 9.90 4.42
N VAL A 406 -22.60 8.74 4.14
CA VAL A 406 -22.19 7.44 4.68
C VAL A 406 -21.99 6.46 3.54
N GLY A 407 -20.88 5.74 3.58
CA GLY A 407 -20.55 4.72 2.60
C GLY A 407 -20.06 3.44 3.24
N TYR A 408 -20.35 2.33 2.59
CA TYR A 408 -19.88 1.00 2.97
C TYR A 408 -19.34 0.28 1.73
N ILE A 409 -18.15 -0.30 1.86
CA ILE A 409 -17.54 -1.09 0.79
C ILE A 409 -17.18 -2.47 1.37
N ARG A 410 -17.57 -3.53 0.64
CA ARG A 410 -17.09 -4.89 0.87
C ARG A 410 -16.13 -5.28 -0.24
N ARG A 411 -14.89 -5.64 0.09
CA ARG A 411 -13.93 -6.26 -0.84
C ARG A 411 -13.96 -7.78 -0.71
N PHE A 412 -13.70 -8.50 -1.80
CA PHE A 412 -13.68 -9.96 -1.86
C PHE A 412 -12.93 -10.49 -3.07
#